data_AF-A0A392PFJ2-F1
#
_entry.id   AF-A0A392PFJ2-F1
#
_cell.length_a   1.000
_cell.length_b   1.000
_cell.length_c   1.000
_cell.angle_alpha   90.00
_cell.angle_beta   90.00
_cell.angle_gamma   90.00
#
_symmetry.space_group_name_H-M   'P 1'
#
loop_
_entity.id
_entity.type
_entity.pdbx_description
1 polymer ?
#
loop_
_entity_poly.entity_id
_entity_poly.type
_entity_poly.pdbx_seq_one_letter_code
_entity_poly.pdbx_strand_id
1 'polypeptide(L)'
;VMESPVAPIIKALKKLLSKGSEHLICEVETFSSLVDDLRSYSWRLSWPEAHFLRCLLRLKTDLVDGVPVIFSVEDSERWYHEVKSALFDQTWFMEESMRMYESNLAAYFHEEETSDAKALELRGELAKLEERKKEIQLDIKKDIAK
;
A
#
# COMPACT_ATOMS: atom_id res chain seq x y z
N VAL A 1 -18.42 59.54 12.79
CA VAL A 1 -19.25 58.32 12.72
C VAL A 1 -18.37 57.17 13.16
N MET A 2 -18.61 56.57 14.33
CA MET A 2 -17.86 55.36 14.70
C MET A 2 -18.31 54.23 13.77
N GLU A 3 -17.37 53.64 13.03
CA GLU A 3 -17.65 52.48 12.18
C GLU A 3 -18.20 51.33 13.05
N SER A 4 -19.23 50.65 12.55
CA SER A 4 -19.82 49.50 13.26
C SER A 4 -18.78 48.38 13.37
N PRO A 5 -18.46 47.89 14.59
CA PRO A 5 -17.48 46.82 14.78
C PRO A 5 -17.91 45.48 14.13
N VAL A 6 -19.19 45.37 13.76
CA VAL A 6 -19.81 44.19 13.13
C VAL A 6 -19.50 44.10 11.62
N ALA A 7 -19.40 45.24 10.94
CA ALA A 7 -19.20 45.30 9.49
C ALA A 7 -17.93 44.55 8.99
N PRO A 8 -16.75 44.69 9.61
CA PRO A 8 -15.56 43.94 9.19
C PRO A 8 -15.71 42.43 9.40
N ILE A 9 -16.37 42.00 10.49
CA ILE A 9 -16.61 40.57 10.80
C ILE A 9 -17.51 39.95 9.74
N ILE A 10 -18.63 40.61 9.41
CA ILE A 10 -19.55 40.14 8.36
C ILE A 10 -18.85 40.11 7.00
N LYS A 11 -18.01 41.10 6.69
CA LYS A 11 -17.22 41.11 5.45
C LYS A 11 -16.24 39.94 5.38
N ALA A 12 -15.56 39.63 6.48
CA ALA A 12 -14.65 38.49 6.57
C ALA A 12 -15.40 37.16 6.40
N LEU A 13 -16.52 36.97 7.10
CA LEU A 13 -17.37 35.79 6.97
C LEU A 13 -17.88 35.59 5.54
N LYS A 14 -18.39 36.65 4.90
CA LYS A 14 -18.83 36.58 3.50
C LYS A 14 -17.68 36.21 2.56
N LYS A 15 -16.49 36.78 2.77
CA LYS A 15 -15.30 36.46 1.98
C LYS A 15 -14.90 34.99 2.16
N LEU A 16 -14.97 34.46 3.37
CA LEU A 16 -14.63 33.08 3.66
C LEU A 16 -15.64 32.12 3.00
N LEU A 17 -16.94 32.38 3.18
CA LEU A 17 -18.02 31.61 2.54
C LEU A 17 -17.97 31.65 1.00
N SER A 18 -17.53 32.77 0.41
CA SER A 18 -17.42 32.88 -1.05
C SER A 18 -16.32 32.00 -1.68
N LYS A 19 -15.40 31.47 -0.88
CA LYS A 19 -14.34 30.58 -1.37
C LYS A 19 -14.79 29.12 -1.52
N GLY A 20 -16.01 28.79 -1.07
CA GLY A 20 -16.59 27.45 -1.20
C GLY A 20 -16.36 26.55 0.01
N SER A 21 -16.98 25.36 -0.03
CA SER A 21 -17.01 24.38 1.06
C SER A 21 -15.63 23.78 1.37
N GLU A 22 -14.85 23.44 0.35
CA GLU A 22 -13.51 22.85 0.53
C GLU A 22 -12.61 23.74 1.37
N HIS A 23 -12.57 25.03 1.04
CA HIS A 23 -11.77 25.99 1.80
C HIS A 23 -12.34 26.20 3.21
N LEU A 24 -13.67 26.17 3.36
CA LEU A 24 -14.34 26.33 4.64
C LEU A 24 -14.07 25.14 5.59
N ILE A 25 -13.99 23.92 5.08
CA ILE A 25 -13.60 22.71 5.83
C ILE A 25 -12.19 22.87 6.41
N CYS A 26 -11.24 23.35 5.61
CA CYS A 26 -9.86 23.59 6.05
C CYS A 26 -9.73 24.76 7.03
N GLU A 27 -10.65 25.72 7.00
CA GLU A 27 -10.62 26.95 7.80
C GLU A 27 -11.71 26.94 8.90
N VAL A 28 -12.12 25.76 9.38
CA VAL A 28 -13.22 25.62 10.34
C VAL A 28 -12.99 26.40 11.63
N GLU A 29 -11.74 26.51 12.09
CA GLU A 29 -11.37 27.26 13.29
C GLU A 29 -11.49 28.78 13.08
N THR A 30 -10.92 29.28 11.97
CA THR A 30 -11.02 30.69 11.56
C THR A 30 -12.48 31.09 11.39
N PHE A 31 -13.29 30.24 10.74
CA PHE A 31 -14.72 30.44 10.60
C PHE A 31 -15.43 30.45 11.96
N SER A 32 -15.17 29.45 12.81
CA SER A 32 -15.80 29.30 14.12
C SER A 32 -15.54 30.49 15.04
N SER A 33 -14.31 31.02 15.03
CA SER A 33 -13.93 32.23 15.78
C SER A 33 -14.72 33.45 15.30
N LEU A 34 -14.81 33.67 13.98
CA LEU A 34 -15.55 34.81 13.43
C LEU A 34 -17.05 34.74 13.73
N VAL A 35 -17.63 33.54 13.78
CA VAL A 35 -19.03 33.32 14.17
C VAL A 35 -19.23 33.64 15.65
N ASP A 36 -18.30 33.25 16.52
CA ASP A 36 -18.36 33.57 17.95
C ASP A 36 -18.17 35.07 18.20
N ASP A 37 -17.26 35.71 17.48
CA ASP A 37 -17.06 37.17 17.52
C ASP A 37 -18.35 37.89 17.11
N LEU A 38 -18.99 37.47 16.02
CA LEU A 38 -20.27 38.05 15.58
C LEU A 38 -21.37 37.81 16.61
N ARG A 39 -21.41 36.63 17.23
CA ARG A 39 -22.37 36.28 18.29
C ARG A 39 -22.23 37.19 19.50
N SER A 40 -21.03 37.62 19.85
CA SER A 40 -20.81 38.55 20.97
C SER A 40 -21.52 39.91 20.78
N TYR A 41 -21.82 40.28 19.52
CA TYR A 41 -22.55 41.49 19.15
C TYR A 41 -24.04 41.26 18.86
N SER A 42 -24.62 40.12 19.24
CA SER A 42 -26.00 39.74 18.89
C SER A 42 -27.06 40.80 19.22
N TRP A 43 -26.87 41.56 20.29
CA TRP A 43 -27.77 42.62 20.76
C TRP A 43 -27.76 43.89 19.88
N ARG A 44 -26.77 44.05 19.01
CA ARG A 44 -26.61 45.21 18.10
C ARG A 44 -26.98 44.88 16.66
N LEU A 45 -27.25 43.62 16.35
CA LEU A 45 -27.50 43.18 14.99
C LEU A 45 -28.86 43.69 14.52
N SER A 46 -28.89 44.20 13.29
CA SER A 46 -30.13 44.38 12.57
C SER A 46 -30.78 43.02 12.29
N TRP A 47 -32.07 43.02 11.95
CA TRP A 47 -32.79 41.78 11.66
C TRP A 47 -32.12 40.91 10.57
N PRO A 48 -31.65 41.47 9.42
CA PRO A 48 -30.91 40.69 8.43
C PRO A 48 -29.62 40.06 8.96
N GLU A 49 -28.88 40.79 9.81
CA GLU A 49 -27.62 40.32 10.39
C GLU A 49 -27.87 39.23 11.45
N ALA A 50 -28.92 39.37 12.26
CA ALA A 50 -29.34 38.36 13.22
C ALA A 50 -29.78 37.07 12.50
N HIS A 51 -30.51 37.19 11.40
CA HIS A 51 -30.86 36.05 10.54
C HIS A 51 -29.60 35.37 9.97
N PHE A 52 -28.65 36.17 9.47
CA PHE A 52 -27.37 35.66 8.98
C PHE A 52 -26.59 34.91 10.06
N LEU A 53 -26.49 35.46 11.28
CA LEU A 53 -25.86 34.79 12.42
C LEU A 53 -26.54 33.45 12.74
N ARG A 54 -27.87 33.36 12.68
CA ARG A 54 -28.59 32.10 12.91
C ARG A 54 -28.18 31.02 11.90
N CYS A 55 -28.05 31.38 10.63
CA CYS A 55 -27.57 30.45 9.60
C CYS A 55 -26.13 30.01 9.87
N LEU A 56 -25.26 30.95 10.26
CA LEU A 56 -23.86 30.68 10.58
C LEU A 56 -23.69 29.74 11.77
N LEU A 57 -24.49 29.91 12.83
CA LEU A 57 -24.44 29.03 14.01
C LEU A 57 -24.84 27.60 13.68
N ARG A 58 -25.83 27.41 12.81
CA ARG A 58 -26.19 26.09 12.31
C ARG A 58 -25.04 25.47 11.51
N LEU A 59 -24.52 26.22 10.53
CA LEU A 59 -23.40 25.77 9.71
C LEU A 59 -22.15 25.44 10.54
N LYS A 60 -21.85 26.24 11.58
CA LYS A 60 -20.76 25.98 12.51
C LYS A 60 -20.95 24.64 13.23
N THR A 61 -22.16 24.34 13.69
CA THR A 61 -22.44 23.07 14.36
C THR A 61 -22.16 21.90 13.42
N ASP A 62 -22.72 21.98 12.20
CA ASP A 62 -22.55 20.94 11.18
C ASP A 62 -21.07 20.74 10.80
N LEU A 63 -20.29 21.82 10.70
CA LEU A 63 -18.86 21.76 10.37
C LEU A 63 -17.99 21.25 11.53
N VAL A 64 -18.21 21.74 12.75
CA VAL A 64 -17.41 21.31 13.92
C VAL A 64 -17.57 19.81 14.16
N ASP A 65 -18.77 19.28 13.95
CA ASP A 65 -19.03 17.84 14.08
C ASP A 65 -18.57 17.05 12.86
N GLY A 66 -18.74 17.60 11.65
CA GLY A 66 -18.47 16.90 10.39
C GLY A 66 -17.00 16.87 9.97
N VAL A 67 -16.26 17.96 10.17
CA VAL A 67 -14.87 18.10 9.69
C VAL A 67 -13.93 17.03 10.28
N PRO A 68 -13.96 16.70 11.59
CA PRO A 68 -13.14 15.63 12.13
C PRO A 68 -13.43 14.27 11.49
N VAL A 69 -14.69 14.00 11.15
CA VAL A 69 -15.10 12.75 10.48
C VAL A 69 -14.58 12.72 9.05
N ILE A 70 -14.69 13.84 8.31
CA ILE A 70 -14.16 13.96 6.93
C ILE A 70 -12.66 13.65 6.92
N PHE A 71 -11.87 14.34 7.75
CA PHE A 71 -10.42 14.10 7.82
C PHE A 71 -10.10 12.66 8.25
N SER A 72 -10.82 12.11 9.23
CA SER A 72 -10.60 10.73 9.65
C SER A 72 -10.88 9.71 8.53
N VAL A 73 -11.89 9.96 7.69
CA VAL A 73 -12.21 9.08 6.55
C VAL A 73 -11.16 9.23 5.46
N GLU A 74 -10.77 10.45 5.11
CA GLU A 74 -9.75 10.71 4.09
C GLU A 74 -8.37 10.12 4.47
N ASP A 75 -7.97 10.24 5.73
CA ASP A 75 -6.74 9.64 6.24
C ASP A 75 -6.79 8.11 6.20
N SER A 76 -7.94 7.54 6.58
CA SER A 76 -8.15 6.08 6.51
C SER A 76 -8.15 5.57 5.08
N GLU A 77 -8.75 6.30 4.14
CA GLU A 77 -8.76 5.97 2.72
C GLU A 77 -7.36 6.00 2.14
N ARG A 78 -6.59 7.06 2.42
CA ARG A 78 -5.18 7.18 2.01
C ARG A 78 -4.34 6.01 2.53
N TRP A 79 -4.42 5.76 3.83
CA TRP A 79 -3.69 4.66 4.46
C TRP A 79 -4.07 3.30 3.87
N TYR A 80 -5.36 3.06 3.65
CA TYR A 80 -5.83 1.81 3.04
C TYR A 80 -5.33 1.65 1.61
N HIS A 81 -5.29 2.72 0.82
CA HIS A 81 -4.72 2.69 -0.52
C HIS A 81 -3.23 2.37 -0.52
N GLU A 82 -2.45 2.97 0.39
CA GLU A 82 -1.01 2.69 0.54
C GLU A 82 -0.76 1.22 0.91
N VAL A 83 -1.46 0.73 1.93
CA VAL A 83 -1.33 -0.67 2.39
C VAL A 83 -1.77 -1.65 1.30
N LYS A 84 -2.87 -1.37 0.61
CA LYS A 84 -3.35 -2.21 -0.49
C LYS A 84 -2.31 -2.30 -1.61
N SER A 85 -1.72 -1.17 -1.99
CA SER A 85 -0.68 -1.16 -3.02
C SER A 85 0.53 -1.99 -2.61
N ALA A 86 1.01 -1.82 -1.37
CA ALA A 86 2.14 -2.57 -0.86
C ALA A 86 1.87 -4.10 -0.79
N LEU A 87 0.67 -4.49 -0.37
CA LEU A 87 0.26 -5.91 -0.36
C LEU A 87 0.17 -6.49 -1.76
N PHE A 88 -0.28 -5.72 -2.74
CA PHE A 88 -0.31 -6.15 -4.14
C PHE A 88 1.11 -6.41 -4.66
N ASP A 89 2.04 -5.46 -4.43
CA ASP A 89 3.44 -5.59 -4.85
C ASP A 89 4.12 -6.80 -4.18
N GLN A 90 3.87 -7.01 -2.89
CA GLN A 90 4.39 -8.15 -2.14
C GLN A 90 3.84 -9.48 -2.68
N THR A 91 2.54 -9.54 -2.98
CA THR A 91 1.89 -10.73 -3.54
C THR A 91 2.50 -11.07 -4.90
N TRP A 92 2.64 -10.08 -5.76
CA TRP A 92 3.29 -10.23 -7.06
C TRP A 92 4.71 -10.77 -6.93
N PHE A 93 5.53 -10.19 -6.05
CA PHE A 93 6.90 -10.64 -5.82
C PHE A 93 6.96 -12.10 -5.34
N MET A 94 6.04 -12.49 -4.45
CA MET A 94 5.93 -13.86 -3.97
C MET A 94 5.61 -14.83 -5.11
N GLU A 95 4.62 -14.51 -5.94
CA GLU A 95 4.23 -15.35 -7.07
C GLU A 95 5.37 -15.54 -8.07
N GLU A 96 6.10 -14.49 -8.41
CA GLU A 96 7.24 -14.59 -9.33
C GLU A 96 8.40 -15.39 -8.70
N SER A 97 8.63 -15.22 -7.40
CA SER A 97 9.60 -16.03 -6.66
C SER A 97 9.22 -17.51 -6.69
N MET A 98 7.94 -17.84 -6.47
CA MET A 98 7.44 -19.21 -6.55
C MET A 98 7.68 -19.81 -7.94
N ARG A 99 7.34 -19.07 -9.01
CA ARG A 99 7.57 -19.51 -10.39
C ARG A 99 9.05 -19.78 -10.69
N MET A 100 9.94 -18.93 -10.18
CA MET A 100 11.39 -19.13 -10.29
C MET A 100 11.82 -20.41 -9.56
N TYR A 101 11.35 -20.64 -8.33
CA TYR A 101 11.66 -21.86 -7.58
C TYR A 101 11.14 -23.12 -8.28
N GLU A 102 9.93 -23.10 -8.81
CA GLU A 102 9.37 -24.19 -9.61
C GLU A 102 10.23 -24.49 -10.84
N SER A 103 10.67 -23.45 -11.54
CA SER A 103 11.54 -23.59 -12.72
C SER A 103 12.90 -24.19 -12.35
N ASN A 104 13.50 -23.75 -11.25
CA ASN A 104 14.77 -24.30 -10.76
C ASN A 104 14.61 -25.76 -10.33
N LEU A 105 13.52 -26.10 -9.64
CA LEU A 105 13.24 -27.47 -9.21
C LEU A 105 13.11 -28.41 -10.42
N ALA A 106 12.40 -27.97 -11.47
CA ALA A 106 12.28 -28.72 -12.71
C ALA A 106 13.64 -28.95 -13.39
N ALA A 107 14.51 -27.94 -13.41
CA ALA A 107 15.87 -28.08 -13.93
C ALA A 107 16.70 -29.10 -13.12
N TYR A 108 16.61 -29.07 -11.78
CA TYR A 108 17.31 -30.04 -10.94
C TYR A 108 16.82 -31.48 -11.15
N PHE A 109 15.52 -31.71 -11.29
CA PHE A 109 15.01 -33.06 -11.59
C PHE A 109 15.51 -33.59 -12.94
N HIS A 110 15.57 -32.74 -13.96
CA HIS A 110 16.17 -33.13 -15.24
C HIS A 110 17.68 -33.42 -15.12
N GLU A 111 18.41 -32.64 -14.33
CA GLU A 111 19.84 -32.88 -14.08
C GLU A 111 20.09 -34.18 -13.28
N GLU A 112 19.22 -34.47 -12.32
CA GLU A 112 19.25 -35.73 -11.55
C GLU A 112 19.00 -36.93 -12.46
N GLU A 113 17.94 -36.90 -13.29
CA GLU A 113 17.62 -37.99 -14.22
C GLU A 113 18.75 -38.25 -15.22
N THR A 114 19.35 -37.18 -15.76
CA THR A 114 20.49 -37.30 -16.69
C THR A 114 21.76 -37.80 -16.00
N SER A 115 22.00 -37.40 -14.75
CA SER A 115 23.11 -37.92 -13.94
C SER A 115 22.93 -39.40 -13.60
N ASP A 116 21.71 -39.81 -13.22
CA ASP A 116 21.38 -41.20 -12.93
C ASP A 116 21.56 -42.10 -14.14
N ALA A 117 21.10 -41.65 -15.32
CA ALA A 117 21.31 -42.35 -16.58
C ALA A 117 22.80 -42.56 -16.87
N LYS A 118 23.61 -41.51 -16.69
CA LYS A 118 25.07 -41.58 -16.88
C LYS A 118 25.76 -42.48 -15.86
N ALA A 119 25.31 -42.45 -14.60
CA ALA A 119 25.83 -43.33 -13.55
C ALA A 119 25.54 -44.81 -13.87
N LEU A 120 24.35 -45.10 -14.40
CA LEU A 120 23.98 -46.44 -14.84
C LEU A 120 24.86 -46.92 -16.01
N GLU A 121 25.06 -46.07 -17.01
CA GLU A 121 25.94 -46.34 -18.15
C GLU A 121 27.36 -46.68 -17.69
N LEU A 122 27.97 -45.81 -16.87
CA LEU A 122 29.32 -45.99 -16.35
C LEU A 122 29.46 -47.27 -15.50
N ARG A 123 28.44 -47.62 -14.70
CA ARG A 123 28.43 -48.90 -13.97
C ARG A 123 28.44 -50.10 -14.92
N GLY A 124 27.68 -50.01 -16.01
CA GLY A 124 27.65 -51.05 -17.05
C GLY A 124 29.01 -51.19 -17.76
N GLU A 125 29.68 -50.09 -18.08
CA GLU A 125 31.03 -50.10 -18.66
C GLU A 125 32.06 -50.70 -17.71
N LEU A 126 32.01 -50.32 -16.44
CA LEU A 126 32.92 -50.81 -15.41
C LEU A 126 32.80 -52.33 -15.23
N ALA A 127 31.57 -52.86 -15.21
CA ALA A 127 31.33 -54.31 -15.14
C ALA A 127 31.97 -55.07 -16.32
N LYS A 128 31.83 -54.55 -17.55
CA LYS A 128 32.46 -55.14 -18.75
C LYS A 128 33.98 -55.12 -18.66
N LEU A 129 34.56 -54.02 -18.18
CA LEU A 129 36.01 -53.90 -18.00
C LEU A 129 36.53 -54.88 -16.93
N GLU A 130 35.80 -55.08 -15.84
CA GLU A 130 36.14 -56.05 -14.80
C GLU A 130 36.10 -57.50 -15.31
N GLU A 131 35.10 -57.86 -16.12
CA GLU A 131 35.02 -59.17 -16.76
C GLU A 131 36.22 -59.41 -17.68
N ARG A 132 36.50 -58.46 -18.57
CA ARG A 132 37.65 -58.54 -19.49
C ARG A 132 39.00 -58.62 -18.76
N LYS A 133 39.14 -57.91 -17.64
CA LYS A 133 40.32 -58.02 -16.76
C LYS A 133 40.47 -59.44 -16.21
N LYS A 134 39.38 -60.08 -15.76
CA LYS A 134 39.41 -61.46 -15.23
C LYS A 134 39.80 -62.47 -16.31
N GLU A 135 39.27 -62.33 -17.53
CA GLU A 135 39.63 -63.18 -18.67
C GLU A 135 41.13 -63.10 -18.98
N ILE A 136 41.66 -61.88 -19.13
CA ILE A 136 43.09 -61.67 -19.39
C ILE A 136 43.96 -62.27 -18.28
N GLN A 137 43.56 -62.10 -17.01
CA GLN A 137 44.27 -62.70 -15.88
C GLN A 137 44.25 -64.24 -15.92
N LEU A 138 43.15 -64.85 -16.37
CA LEU A 138 43.04 -66.30 -16.51
C LEU A 138 43.96 -66.80 -17.63
N ASP A 139 43.98 -66.11 -18.76
CA ASP A 139 44.80 -66.48 -19.92
C ASP A 139 46.30 -66.36 -19.60
N ILE A 140 46.73 -65.28 -18.95
CA ILE A 140 48.11 -65.13 -18.46
C ILE A 140 48.51 -66.29 -17.54
N LYS A 141 47.63 -66.72 -16.63
CA LYS A 141 47.92 -67.86 -15.74
C LYS A 141 48.06 -69.18 -16.49
N LYS A 142 47.26 -69.41 -17.54
CA LYS A 142 47.37 -70.60 -18.39
C LYS A 142 48.69 -70.62 -19.16
N ASP A 143 49.12 -69.47 -19.67
CA ASP A 143 50.36 -69.36 -20.42
C ASP A 143 51.60 -69.59 -19.55
N ILE A 144 51.59 -69.16 -18.29
CA ILE A 144 52.69 -69.40 -17.33
C ILE A 144 52.78 -70.88 -16.91
N ALA A 145 51.67 -71.62 -16.93
CA ALA A 145 51.62 -73.02 -16.50
C ALA A 145 52.03 -74.04 -17.58
N LYS A 146 52.37 -73.57 -18.79
CA LYS A 146 52.90 -74.35 -19.91
C LYS A 146 54.42 -74.32 -19.95
#